data_AF-A0A1J5AAZ6-F1
#
_entry.id   AF-A0A1J5AAZ6-F1
#
_cell.length_a   1.000
_cell.length_b   1.000
_cell.length_c   1.000
_cell.angle_alpha   90.00
_cell.angle_beta   90.00
_cell.angle_gamma   90.00
#
_symmetry.space_group_name_H-M   'P 1'
#
loop_
_entity.id
_entity.type
_entity.pdbx_description
1 polymer ?
#
loop_
_entity_poly.entity_id
_entity_poly.type
_entity_poly.pdbx_seq_one_letter_code
_entity_poly.pdbx_strand_id
1 'polypeptide(L)'
;MAELVRRLDPDEIRQLIRLVPQLHEKPQVVTEKDEEADELVLWVREQMAQYATESRPMRDDDPFLGGITVGAYFALPGAERERIWGELYAQAIESAAEREVQSDAIVTLAR
;
A
#
# COMPACT_ATOMS: atom_id res chain seq x y z
N MET A 1 -9.86 7.05 -9.37
CA MET A 1 -9.46 6.92 -10.79
C MET A 1 -8.68 5.64 -11.08
N ALA A 2 -7.67 5.27 -10.28
CA ALA A 2 -6.87 4.05 -10.51
C ALA A 2 -7.63 2.71 -10.41
N GLU A 3 -8.83 2.69 -9.85
CA GLU A 3 -9.68 1.50 -9.70
C GLU A 3 -10.55 1.23 -10.94
N LEU A 4 -10.90 2.28 -11.69
CA LEU A 4 -11.61 2.16 -12.97
C LEU A 4 -10.68 1.59 -14.04
N VAL A 5 -9.42 2.04 -14.09
CA VAL A 5 -8.42 1.54 -15.06
C VAL A 5 -8.10 0.06 -14.85
N ARG A 6 -8.13 -0.44 -13.61
CA ARG A 6 -7.89 -1.86 -13.28
C ARG A 6 -9.01 -2.81 -13.72
N ARG A 7 -10.20 -2.28 -14.01
CA ARG A 7 -11.37 -3.05 -14.46
C ARG A 7 -11.54 -3.04 -15.98
N LEU A 8 -10.72 -2.29 -16.70
CA LEU A 8 -10.79 -2.19 -18.15
C LEU A 8 -10.17 -3.41 -18.80
N ASP A 9 -10.86 -3.93 -19.82
CA ASP A 9 -10.34 -4.99 -20.67
C ASP A 9 -9.13 -4.46 -21.47
N PRO A 10 -8.11 -5.27 -21.79
CA PRO A 10 -6.96 -4.86 -22.60
C PRO A 10 -7.30 -4.11 -23.91
N ASP A 11 -8.46 -4.37 -24.51
CA ASP A 11 -8.92 -3.61 -25.68
C ASP A 11 -9.45 -2.21 -25.31
N GLU A 12 -10.11 -2.06 -24.16
CA GLU A 12 -10.58 -0.78 -23.64
C GLU A 12 -9.41 0.10 -23.18
N ILE A 13 -8.37 -0.51 -22.61
CA ILE A 13 -7.12 0.18 -22.27
C ILE A 13 -6.45 0.74 -23.53
N ARG A 14 -6.41 -0.03 -24.63
CA ARG A 14 -5.88 0.46 -25.91
C ARG A 14 -6.68 1.62 -26.48
N GLN A 15 -8.02 1.59 -26.35
CA GLN A 15 -8.86 2.72 -26.76
C GLN A 15 -8.64 3.95 -25.87
N LEU A 16 -8.51 3.75 -24.56
CA LEU A 16 -8.26 4.84 -23.60
C LEU A 16 -6.91 5.52 -23.86
N ILE A 17 -5.85 4.73 -24.12
CA ILE A 17 -4.53 5.24 -24.50
C ILE A 17 -4.59 6.03 -25.82
N ARG A 18 -5.44 5.60 -26.76
CA ARG A 18 -5.63 6.32 -28.03
C ARG A 18 -6.36 7.66 -27.85
N LEU A 19 -7.27 7.75 -26.88
CA LEU A 19 -8.02 8.98 -26.58
C LEU A 19 -7.24 9.96 -25.71
N VAL A 20 -6.40 9.45 -24.80
CA VAL A 20 -5.56 10.24 -23.90
C VAL A 20 -4.12 9.73 -24.01
N PRO A 21 -3.35 10.17 -25.02
CA PRO A 21 -2.00 9.67 -25.27
C PRO A 21 -1.04 9.98 -24.11
N GLN A 22 -1.33 10.98 -23.27
CA GLN A 22 -0.58 11.31 -22.07
C GLN A 22 -0.62 10.20 -21.00
N LEU A 23 -1.55 9.24 -21.10
CA LEU A 23 -1.53 8.04 -20.23
C LEU A 23 -0.39 7.08 -20.59
N HIS A 24 0.15 7.16 -21.81
CA HIS A 24 1.33 6.39 -22.22
C HIS A 24 2.63 6.97 -21.66
N GLU A 25 2.61 8.27 -21.36
CA GLU A 25 3.72 8.92 -20.69
C GLU A 25 3.70 8.50 -19.23
N LYS A 26 4.75 7.77 -18.80
CA LYS A 26 4.98 7.59 -17.37
C LYS A 26 4.97 8.98 -16.75
N PRO A 27 4.17 9.23 -15.69
CA PRO A 27 4.25 10.50 -15.01
C PRO A 27 5.71 10.70 -14.62
N GLN A 28 6.35 11.72 -15.21
CA GLN A 28 7.63 12.18 -14.73
C GLN A 28 7.33 12.76 -13.36
N VAL A 29 7.44 11.91 -12.34
CA VAL A 29 7.52 12.39 -10.98
C VAL A 29 8.83 13.15 -10.95
N VAL A 30 8.76 14.47 -11.09
CA VAL A 30 9.86 15.35 -10.76
C VAL A 30 9.92 15.32 -9.23
N THR A 31 10.49 14.26 -8.68
CA THR A 31 11.01 14.32 -7.32
C THR A 31 12.18 15.28 -7.41
N GLU A 32 12.12 16.39 -6.67
CA GLU A 32 13.35 17.02 -6.22
C GLU A 32 14.20 15.88 -5.64
N LYS A 33 15.44 15.75 -6.10
CA LYS A 33 16.37 14.70 -5.68
C LYS A 33 16.62 14.88 -4.18
N ASP A 34 15.76 14.28 -3.39
CA ASP A 34 15.93 14.14 -1.96
C ASP A 34 16.62 12.79 -1.77
N GLU A 35 17.93 12.84 -1.57
CA GLU A 35 18.78 11.66 -1.45
C GLU A 35 18.29 10.75 -0.30
N GLU A 36 17.69 11.33 0.74
CA GLU A 36 17.04 10.58 1.83
C GLU A 36 15.79 9.83 1.37
N ALA A 37 14.99 10.43 0.48
CA ALA A 37 13.81 9.76 -0.08
C ALA A 37 14.20 8.60 -1.01
N ASP A 38 15.29 8.75 -1.77
CA ASP A 38 15.81 7.70 -2.63
C ASP A 38 16.38 6.52 -1.82
N GLU A 39 17.10 6.79 -0.74
CA GLU A 39 17.58 5.75 0.20
C GLU A 39 16.43 5.02 0.88
N LEU A 40 15.40 5.74 1.32
CA LEU A 40 14.20 5.13 1.92
C LEU A 40 13.47 4.24 0.92
N VAL A 41 13.33 4.68 -0.33
CA VAL A 41 12.69 3.89 -1.40
C VAL A 41 13.51 2.64 -1.72
N LEU A 42 14.84 2.76 -1.76
CA LEU A 42 15.75 1.61 -1.95
C LEU A 42 15.62 0.61 -0.80
N TRP A 43 15.66 1.09 0.44
CA TRP A 43 15.51 0.26 1.62
C TRP A 43 14.17 -0.48 1.62
N VAL A 44 13.05 0.21 1.36
CA VAL A 44 11.72 -0.42 1.26
C VAL A 44 11.69 -1.47 0.16
N ARG A 45 12.27 -1.20 -1.01
CA ARG A 45 12.34 -2.16 -2.12
C ARG A 45 13.15 -3.40 -1.75
N GLU A 46 14.28 -3.23 -1.07
CA GLU A 46 15.09 -4.36 -0.60
C GLU A 46 14.34 -5.19 0.45
N GLN A 47 13.68 -4.55 1.41
CA GLN A 47 12.85 -5.25 2.40
C GLN A 47 11.73 -6.03 1.71
N MET A 48 11.02 -5.42 0.76
CA MET A 48 9.95 -6.09 0.00
C MET A 48 10.49 -7.24 -0.85
N ALA A 49 11.68 -7.09 -1.44
CA ALA A 49 12.32 -8.14 -2.23
C ALA A 49 12.69 -9.38 -1.39
N GLN A 50 13.02 -9.20 -0.11
CA GLN A 50 13.27 -10.33 0.80
C GLN A 50 12.03 -11.22 0.97
N TYR A 51 10.84 -10.62 0.99
CA TYR A 51 9.56 -11.35 1.06
C TYR A 51 9.07 -11.84 -0.31
N ALA A 52 9.57 -11.29 -1.41
CA ALA A 52 9.13 -11.58 -2.78
C ALA A 52 9.44 -13.02 -3.26
N THR A 53 10.48 -13.65 -2.69
CA THR A 53 10.92 -14.99 -3.14
C THR A 53 9.95 -16.11 -2.73
N GLU A 54 9.18 -15.89 -1.65
CA GLU A 54 8.19 -16.85 -1.13
C GLU A 54 6.73 -16.35 -1.25
N SER A 55 6.52 -15.06 -1.50
CA SER A 55 5.18 -14.49 -1.62
C SER A 55 4.61 -14.73 -3.01
N ARG A 56 3.76 -15.75 -3.13
CA ARG A 56 2.80 -15.81 -4.24
C ARG A 56 1.83 -14.62 -4.12
N PRO A 57 1.35 -14.05 -5.24
CA PRO A 57 0.24 -13.10 -5.21
C PRO A 57 -0.94 -13.68 -4.42
N MET A 58 -1.55 -12.84 -3.58
CA MET A 58 -2.77 -13.22 -2.86
C MET A 58 -3.88 -13.51 -3.88
N ARG A 59 -4.56 -14.64 -3.70
CA ARG A 59 -5.70 -15.09 -4.50
C ARG A 59 -6.98 -14.79 -3.73
N ASP A 60 -8.10 -14.69 -4.45
CA ASP A 60 -9.39 -14.34 -3.85
C ASP A 60 -9.90 -15.35 -2.82
N ASP A 61 -9.44 -16.59 -2.89
CA ASP A 61 -9.75 -17.69 -1.98
C ASP A 61 -8.79 -17.78 -0.79
N ASP A 62 -7.71 -16.99 -0.77
CA ASP A 62 -6.77 -17.00 0.34
C ASP A 62 -7.41 -16.44 1.62
N PRO A 63 -7.13 -17.04 2.79
CA PRO A 63 -7.56 -16.50 4.09
C PRO A 63 -7.03 -15.07 4.33
N PHE A 64 -7.86 -14.22 4.93
CA PHE A 64 -7.56 -12.80 5.12
C PHE A 64 -8.16 -12.26 6.44
N LEU A 65 -8.17 -10.94 6.58
CA LEU A 65 -8.62 -10.21 7.77
C LEU A 65 -10.05 -10.60 8.17
N GLY A 66 -10.31 -10.67 9.48
CA GLY A 66 -11.65 -10.96 10.00
C GLY A 66 -12.14 -12.39 9.73
N GLY A 67 -11.25 -13.32 9.35
CA GLY A 67 -11.60 -14.73 9.10
C GLY A 67 -12.31 -14.98 7.78
N ILE A 68 -12.31 -14.00 6.87
CA ILE A 68 -12.87 -14.13 5.51
C ILE A 68 -11.77 -14.18 4.46
N THR A 69 -12.11 -14.54 3.23
CA THR A 69 -11.13 -14.57 2.14
C THR A 69 -10.84 -13.18 1.58
N VAL A 70 -9.74 -13.03 0.83
CA VAL A 70 -9.38 -11.79 0.14
C VAL A 70 -10.52 -11.27 -0.74
N GLY A 71 -11.10 -12.15 -1.58
CA GLY A 71 -12.19 -11.79 -2.47
C GLY A 71 -13.45 -11.36 -1.72
N ALA A 72 -13.79 -12.06 -0.63
CA ALA A 72 -14.91 -11.70 0.22
C ALA A 72 -14.70 -10.32 0.88
N TYR A 73 -13.50 -10.05 1.40
CA TYR A 73 -13.17 -8.77 2.03
C TYR A 73 -13.30 -7.60 1.05
N PHE A 74 -12.75 -7.72 -0.16
CA PHE A 74 -12.82 -6.64 -1.15
C PHE A 74 -14.22 -6.46 -1.76
N ALA A 75 -15.08 -7.48 -1.70
CA ALA A 75 -16.48 -7.38 -2.10
C ALA A 75 -17.36 -6.64 -1.08
N LEU A 76 -16.90 -6.45 0.17
CA LEU A 76 -17.67 -5.75 1.20
C LEU A 76 -17.77 -4.24 0.94
N PRO A 77 -18.86 -3.58 1.40
CA PRO A 77 -18.95 -2.13 1.45
C PRO A 77 -17.79 -1.50 2.24
N GLY A 78 -17.38 -0.29 1.88
CA GLY A 78 -16.25 0.40 2.52
C GLY A 78 -16.37 0.51 4.04
N ALA A 79 -17.56 0.86 4.55
CA ALA A 79 -17.84 0.95 5.98
C ALA A 79 -17.62 -0.39 6.72
N GLU A 80 -17.94 -1.50 6.06
CA GLU A 80 -17.78 -2.82 6.66
C GLU A 80 -16.31 -3.25 6.70
N ARG A 81 -15.55 -2.92 5.66
CA ARG A 81 -14.08 -3.11 5.66
C ARG A 81 -13.41 -2.29 6.76
N GLU A 82 -13.83 -1.05 6.92
CA GLU A 82 -13.32 -0.15 7.95
C GLU A 82 -13.65 -0.65 9.37
N ARG A 83 -14.85 -1.21 9.58
CA ARG A 83 -15.22 -1.87 10.84
C ARG A 83 -14.30 -3.05 11.16
N ILE A 84 -14.10 -3.96 10.21
CA ILE A 84 -13.22 -5.13 10.38
C ILE A 84 -11.79 -4.69 10.70
N TRP A 85 -11.30 -3.67 9.98
CA TRP A 85 -9.98 -3.10 10.22
C TRP A 85 -9.87 -2.48 11.63
N GLY A 86 -10.88 -1.69 12.02
CA GLY A 86 -10.92 -1.02 13.33
C GLY A 86 -10.90 -2.00 14.49
N GLU A 87 -11.65 -3.10 14.41
CA GLU A 87 -11.67 -4.15 15.43
C GLU A 87 -10.31 -4.84 15.58
N LEU A 88 -9.67 -5.20 14.46
CA LEU A 88 -8.34 -5.81 14.47
C LEU A 88 -7.26 -4.85 14.98
N TYR A 89 -7.37 -3.57 14.62
CA TYR A 89 -6.44 -2.54 15.09
C TYR A 89 -6.58 -2.29 16.59
N ALA A 90 -7.82 -2.20 17.10
CA ALA A 90 -8.08 -2.09 18.54
C ALA A 90 -7.52 -3.29 19.31
N GLN A 91 -7.75 -4.51 18.81
CA GLN A 91 -7.18 -5.73 19.38
C GLN A 91 -5.64 -5.71 19.34
N ALA A 92 -5.03 -5.21 18.26
CA ALA A 92 -3.58 -5.10 18.15
C ALA A 92 -3.02 -4.11 19.19
N ILE A 93 -3.66 -2.95 19.38
CA ILE A 93 -3.26 -1.97 20.41
C ILE A 93 -3.39 -2.57 21.80
N GLU A 94 -4.51 -3.22 22.12
CA GLU A 94 -4.72 -3.84 23.43
C GLU A 94 -3.70 -4.96 23.71
N SER A 95 -3.25 -5.67 22.66
CA SER A 95 -2.25 -6.72 22.77
C SER A 95 -0.80 -6.22 22.79
N ALA A 96 -0.57 -4.98 22.33
CA ALA A 96 0.76 -4.39 22.29
C ALA A 96 1.11 -3.90 23.71
N ALA A 97 1.97 -4.65 24.41
CA ALA A 97 2.64 -4.13 25.59
C ALA A 97 3.33 -2.81 25.21
N GLU A 98 3.09 -1.74 25.97
CA GLU A 98 3.73 -0.43 25.79
C GLU A 98 5.25 -0.61 25.71
N ARG A 99 5.78 -0.65 24.49
CA ARG A 99 7.20 -0.51 24.27
C ARG A 99 7.45 0.98 24.36
N GLU A 100 8.08 1.44 25.44
CA GLU A 100 8.64 2.78 25.53
C GLU A 100 9.55 2.99 24.31
N VAL A 101 9.01 3.64 23.28
CA VAL A 101 9.80 4.16 22.18
C VAL A 101 10.52 5.37 22.77
N GLN A 102 11.78 5.19 23.17
CA GLN A 102 12.66 6.32 23.45
C GLN A 102 12.86 7.08 22.13
N SER A 103 12.04 8.11 21.94
CA SER A 103 12.17 9.06 20.85
C SER A 103 13.38 9.94 21.13
N ASP A 104 14.57 9.51 20.70
CA ASP A 104 15.81 10.26 20.89
C ASP A 104 15.94 11.40 19.86
N ALA A 105 14.87 12.18 19.74
CA ALA A 105 14.76 13.31 18.83
C ALA A 105 14.34 14.56 19.60
N ILE A 106 15.23 15.07 20.46
CA ILE A 106 15.15 16.46 20.94
C ILE A 106 16.52 17.14 20.82
N VAL A 107 16.62 17.96 19.77
CA VAL A 107 17.17 19.33 19.75
C VAL A 107 18.55 19.56 20.38
N THR A 108 19.54 19.83 19.50
CA THR A 108 20.60 20.80 19.81
C THR A 108 20.76 21.79 18.66
N LEU A 109 19.85 22.78 18.60
CA LEU A 109 20.05 23.99 17.82
C LEU A 109 19.70 25.18 18.72
N ALA A 110 20.67 25.60 19.52
CA ALA A 110 20.66 26.87 20.22
C ALA A 110 22.09 27.38 20.44
N ARG A 111 22.56 28.10 19.42
CA ARG A 111 23.42 29.30 19.44
C ARG A 111 24.89 29.20 19.86
#